data_AF-A0A969EPF4-F1
#
_entry.id   AF-A0A969EPF4-F1
#
_cell.length_a   1.000
_cell.length_b   1.000
_cell.length_c   1.000
_cell.angle_alpha   90.00
_cell.angle_beta   90.00
_cell.angle_gamma   90.00
#
_symmetry.space_group_name_H-M   'P 1'
#
loop_
_entity.id
_entity.type
_entity.pdbx_description
1 polymer ?
#
loop_
_entity_poly.entity_id
_entity_poly.type
_entity_poly.pdbx_seq_one_letter_code
_entity_poly.pdbx_strand_id
1 'polypeptide(L)'
;MADTLARAGFAAIAIDLPLHGITDTENPFYVEPLERTFNVDLVNNENGAPGPDGMIDASGAHYINLTSFLTARDNIRQGSTDLFYLTATLPTVDIDGDALPDFATPIRFVGHSLGAIVGTTFLAVENEISAATLANPGGGLTRLLLGSESIGPRILAGLMAVGLEPGTTDFEAFVNAFQQAVDSGDPINYASAAAEVHPIHMIEVVGPPSDATIPNSVPGAPLAGTEPLVRIMGLRSVAATTVDDMGLRAIVRFTEGAHSSFLSPSTSPAATVEMQSEMASFVVSNGTVLNVTNPEVLQPVQ
;
A
#
# COMPACT_ATOMS: atom_id res chain seq x y z
N MET A 1 -3.79 9.87 -10.19
CA MET A 1 -2.40 9.93 -9.67
C MET A 1 -1.36 10.20 -10.75
N ALA A 2 -1.17 9.33 -11.75
CA ALA A 2 -0.16 9.52 -12.81
C ALA A 2 -0.29 10.89 -13.51
N ASP A 3 -1.51 11.31 -13.86
CA ASP A 3 -1.77 12.63 -14.44
C ASP A 3 -1.35 13.79 -13.53
N THR A 4 -1.50 13.63 -12.21
CA THR A 4 -1.11 14.65 -11.22
C THR A 4 0.41 14.76 -11.14
N LEU A 5 1.12 13.63 -11.11
CA LEU A 5 2.59 13.60 -11.15
C LEU A 5 3.13 14.17 -12.47
N ALA A 6 2.54 13.80 -13.61
CA ALA A 6 2.91 14.31 -14.92
C ALA A 6 2.75 15.84 -15.01
N ARG A 7 1.63 16.37 -14.49
CA ARG A 7 1.41 17.82 -14.38
C ARG A 7 2.42 18.52 -13.46
N ALA A 8 2.98 17.80 -12.50
CA ALA A 8 4.04 18.29 -11.61
C ALA A 8 5.46 18.12 -12.20
N GLY A 9 5.58 17.60 -13.42
CA GLY A 9 6.87 17.39 -14.11
C GLY A 9 7.56 16.07 -13.78
N PHE A 10 6.83 15.06 -13.30
CA PHE A 10 7.36 13.74 -12.96
C PHE A 10 6.81 12.65 -13.88
N ALA A 11 7.68 11.73 -14.30
CA ALA A 11 7.25 10.45 -14.86
C ALA A 11 6.84 9.51 -13.71
N ALA A 12 5.67 8.89 -13.82
CA ALA A 12 5.20 7.89 -12.87
C ALA A 12 5.49 6.49 -13.45
N ILE A 13 6.42 5.77 -12.81
CA ILE A 13 6.77 4.41 -13.21
C ILE A 13 6.21 3.44 -12.17
N ALA A 14 5.45 2.45 -12.64
CA ALA A 14 4.79 1.46 -11.81
C ALA A 14 5.10 0.05 -12.32
N ILE A 15 5.12 -0.90 -11.39
CA ILE A 15 5.26 -2.33 -11.65
C ILE A 15 4.14 -3.07 -10.94
N ASP A 16 3.75 -4.21 -11.49
CA ASP A 16 2.82 -5.10 -10.82
C ASP A 16 3.51 -5.89 -9.71
N LEU A 17 2.83 -5.97 -8.56
CA LEU A 17 3.22 -6.88 -7.49
C LEU A 17 3.05 -8.34 -7.95
N PRO A 18 3.73 -9.32 -7.31
CA PRO A 18 3.46 -10.73 -7.55
C PRO A 18 1.95 -11.02 -7.52
N LEU A 19 1.47 -11.88 -8.41
CA LEU A 19 0.07 -12.30 -8.53
C LEU A 19 -0.92 -11.16 -8.85
N HIS A 20 -0.44 -9.97 -9.18
CA HIS A 20 -1.21 -8.87 -9.74
C HIS A 20 -0.81 -8.63 -11.20
N GLY A 21 -1.59 -7.84 -11.91
CA GLY A 21 -1.30 -7.40 -13.27
C GLY A 21 -2.52 -7.49 -14.16
N ILE A 22 -2.28 -7.66 -15.46
CA ILE A 22 -3.32 -7.64 -16.47
C ILE A 22 -3.79 -9.07 -16.71
N THR A 23 -5.10 -9.29 -16.59
CA THR A 23 -5.72 -10.61 -16.81
C THR A 23 -6.49 -10.68 -18.12
N ASP A 24 -6.78 -9.53 -18.74
CA ASP A 24 -7.41 -9.45 -20.05
C ASP A 24 -6.35 -9.62 -21.15
N THR A 25 -6.35 -10.77 -21.80
CA THR A 25 -5.39 -11.11 -22.86
C THR A 25 -5.57 -10.28 -24.13
N GLU A 26 -6.68 -9.55 -24.28
CA GLU A 26 -6.91 -8.62 -25.39
C GLU A 26 -6.34 -7.22 -25.11
N ASN A 27 -5.92 -6.95 -23.87
CA ASN A 27 -5.34 -5.67 -23.50
C ASN A 27 -3.98 -5.48 -24.20
N PRO A 28 -3.73 -4.33 -24.87
CA PRO A 28 -2.46 -4.10 -25.59
C PRO A 28 -1.23 -4.03 -24.68
N PHE A 29 -1.42 -3.88 -23.37
CA PHE A 29 -0.35 -3.91 -22.38
C PHE A 29 -0.15 -5.28 -21.74
N TYR A 30 -0.99 -6.27 -22.07
CA TYR A 30 -0.77 -7.65 -21.65
C TYR A 30 0.43 -8.23 -22.40
N VAL A 31 1.42 -8.73 -21.67
CA VAL A 31 2.64 -9.30 -22.25
C VAL A 31 2.94 -10.66 -21.66
N GLU A 32 2.53 -11.73 -22.35
CA GLU A 32 3.01 -13.08 -22.04
C GLU A 32 4.47 -13.26 -22.51
N PRO A 33 5.39 -13.83 -21.71
CA PRO A 33 5.26 -14.46 -20.38
C PRO A 33 5.65 -13.56 -19.20
N LEU A 34 5.58 -12.23 -19.37
CA LEU A 34 6.07 -11.25 -18.40
C LEU A 34 5.02 -10.83 -17.35
N GLU A 35 3.76 -11.23 -17.53
CA GLU A 35 2.70 -10.95 -16.56
C GLU A 35 3.01 -11.48 -15.15
N ARG A 36 2.84 -10.61 -14.16
CA ARG A 36 3.05 -10.94 -12.75
C ARG A 36 1.89 -11.72 -12.15
N THR A 37 0.76 -11.83 -12.85
CA THR A 37 -0.34 -12.76 -12.54
C THR A 37 0.09 -14.22 -12.77
N PHE A 38 1.14 -14.44 -13.56
CA PHE A 38 1.59 -15.76 -14.04
C PHE A 38 0.49 -16.58 -14.74
N ASN A 39 -0.58 -15.92 -15.18
CA ASN A 39 -1.77 -16.54 -15.77
C ASN A 39 -2.34 -17.68 -14.92
N VAL A 40 -2.33 -17.50 -13.60
CA VAL A 40 -2.85 -18.47 -12.64
C VAL A 40 -4.36 -18.64 -12.83
N ASP A 41 -4.81 -19.90 -12.81
CA ASP A 41 -6.22 -20.34 -12.91
C ASP A 41 -6.41 -21.48 -11.90
N LEU A 42 -6.84 -21.14 -10.69
CA LEU A 42 -6.97 -22.02 -9.53
C LEU A 42 -8.36 -21.98 -8.91
N VAL A 43 -9.17 -20.97 -9.24
CA VAL A 43 -10.56 -20.85 -8.78
C VAL A 43 -11.50 -20.60 -9.94
N ASN A 44 -12.77 -20.88 -9.73
CA ASN A 44 -13.79 -20.45 -10.66
C ASN A 44 -14.06 -18.95 -10.45
N ASN A 45 -13.91 -18.13 -11.50
CA ASN A 45 -14.03 -16.68 -11.43
C ASN A 45 -15.46 -16.20 -11.13
N GLU A 46 -16.48 -17.03 -11.40
CA GLU A 46 -17.88 -16.70 -11.14
C GLU A 46 -18.26 -16.89 -9.67
N ASN A 47 -17.81 -17.98 -9.03
CA ASN A 47 -18.27 -18.37 -7.70
C ASN A 47 -17.17 -18.52 -6.64
N GLY A 48 -15.89 -18.42 -7.02
CA GLY A 48 -14.73 -18.53 -6.13
C GLY A 48 -14.45 -19.94 -5.59
N ALA A 49 -15.12 -20.97 -6.12
CA ALA A 49 -14.87 -22.35 -5.72
C ALA A 49 -13.49 -22.83 -6.21
N PRO A 50 -12.81 -23.74 -5.47
CA PRO A 50 -11.54 -24.29 -5.91
C PRO A 50 -11.64 -25.06 -7.24
N GLY A 51 -10.63 -24.90 -8.09
CA GLY A 51 -10.48 -25.60 -9.37
C GLY A 51 -10.49 -24.64 -10.56
N PRO A 52 -9.74 -24.94 -11.63
CA PRO A 52 -9.63 -24.06 -12.79
C PRO A 52 -10.94 -23.98 -13.59
N ASP A 53 -11.23 -22.83 -14.19
CA ASP A 53 -12.36 -22.63 -15.10
C ASP A 53 -11.96 -22.21 -16.52
N GLY A 54 -10.66 -22.12 -16.80
CA GLY A 54 -10.11 -21.72 -18.08
C GLY A 54 -9.98 -20.21 -18.26
N MET A 55 -10.27 -19.41 -17.23
CA MET A 55 -10.04 -17.98 -17.18
C MET A 55 -8.91 -17.65 -16.21
N ILE A 56 -8.09 -16.67 -16.55
CA ILE A 56 -7.06 -16.17 -15.62
C ILE A 56 -7.78 -15.59 -14.39
N ASP A 57 -7.35 -16.01 -13.20
CA ASP A 57 -7.88 -15.52 -11.94
C ASP A 57 -7.66 -14.01 -11.80
N ALA A 58 -8.59 -13.34 -11.10
CA ALA A 58 -8.52 -11.89 -10.93
C ALA A 58 -7.19 -11.43 -10.29
N SER A 59 -6.70 -10.27 -10.75
CA SER A 59 -5.49 -9.63 -10.22
C SER A 59 -5.51 -9.55 -8.69
N GLY A 60 -4.48 -10.11 -8.05
CA GLY A 60 -4.30 -10.14 -6.61
C GLY A 60 -5.08 -11.22 -5.85
N ALA A 61 -5.91 -12.03 -6.52
CA ALA A 61 -6.78 -13.02 -5.86
C ALA A 61 -6.02 -13.98 -4.94
N HIS A 62 -4.78 -14.32 -5.31
CA HIS A 62 -3.93 -15.28 -4.59
C HIS A 62 -2.81 -14.63 -3.76
N TYR A 63 -2.78 -13.30 -3.67
CA TYR A 63 -1.71 -12.59 -2.98
C TYR A 63 -1.68 -12.93 -1.48
N ILE A 64 -2.85 -12.93 -0.86
CA ILE A 64 -3.05 -13.35 0.53
C ILE A 64 -3.51 -14.81 0.50
N ASN A 65 -2.64 -15.71 0.97
CA ASN A 65 -2.93 -17.13 0.97
C ASN A 65 -3.04 -17.67 2.41
N LEU A 66 -4.28 -17.94 2.84
CA LEU A 66 -4.57 -18.50 4.17
C LEU A 66 -4.20 -19.98 4.30
N THR A 67 -3.93 -20.67 3.19
CA THR A 67 -3.43 -22.06 3.18
C THR A 67 -1.91 -22.12 3.17
N SER A 68 -1.24 -21.03 2.79
CA SER A 68 0.21 -20.89 2.78
C SER A 68 0.64 -19.50 3.25
N PHE A 69 0.86 -19.37 4.56
CA PHE A 69 1.31 -18.11 5.16
C PHE A 69 2.66 -17.64 4.60
N LEU A 70 3.52 -18.59 4.26
CA LEU A 70 4.84 -18.30 3.70
C LEU A 70 4.74 -17.68 2.31
N THR A 71 3.75 -18.10 1.51
CA THR A 71 3.49 -17.46 0.20
C THR A 71 3.08 -16.00 0.39
N ALA A 72 2.17 -15.70 1.33
CA ALA A 72 1.79 -14.31 1.60
C ALA A 72 2.98 -13.45 2.05
N ARG A 73 3.83 -13.99 2.94
CA ARG A 73 5.08 -13.33 3.36
C ARG A 73 6.02 -13.08 2.18
N ASP A 74 6.26 -14.11 1.38
CA ASP A 74 7.25 -14.06 0.31
C ASP A 74 6.77 -13.20 -0.86
N ASN A 75 5.46 -13.07 -1.08
CA ASN A 75 4.87 -12.10 -2.01
C ASN A 75 5.22 -10.65 -1.62
N ILE A 76 5.18 -10.30 -0.33
CA ILE A 76 5.56 -8.96 0.13
C ILE A 76 7.05 -8.73 -0.09
N ARG A 77 7.88 -9.70 0.30
CA ARG A 77 9.35 -9.61 0.15
C ARG A 77 9.79 -9.55 -1.30
N GLN A 78 9.13 -10.31 -2.17
CA GLN A 78 9.38 -10.26 -3.60
C GLN A 78 8.98 -8.89 -4.15
N GLY A 79 7.82 -8.35 -3.77
CA GLY A 79 7.43 -7.00 -4.14
C GLY A 79 8.46 -5.94 -3.74
N SER A 80 9.01 -6.02 -2.52
CA SER A 80 10.11 -5.13 -2.10
C SER A 80 11.37 -5.33 -2.94
N THR A 81 11.71 -6.58 -3.26
CA THR A 81 12.86 -6.94 -4.11
C THR A 81 12.71 -6.38 -5.53
N ASP A 82 11.50 -6.44 -6.09
CA ASP A 82 11.20 -5.90 -7.41
C ASP A 82 11.36 -4.36 -7.41
N LEU A 83 10.97 -3.69 -6.31
CA LEU A 83 11.19 -2.24 -6.15
C LEU A 83 12.67 -1.87 -6.05
N PHE A 84 13.52 -2.66 -5.37
CA PHE A 84 14.97 -2.44 -5.39
C PHE A 84 15.54 -2.54 -6.81
N TYR A 85 15.10 -3.55 -7.57
CA TYR A 85 15.54 -3.71 -8.94
C TYR A 85 15.08 -2.56 -9.83
N LEU A 86 13.83 -2.10 -9.68
CA LEU A 86 13.32 -0.92 -10.37
C LEU A 86 14.15 0.33 -10.06
N THR A 87 14.35 0.65 -8.78
CA THR A 87 15.15 1.81 -8.36
C THR A 87 16.57 1.77 -8.92
N ALA A 88 17.22 0.60 -8.91
CA ALA A 88 18.58 0.45 -9.44
C ALA A 88 18.67 0.60 -10.97
N THR A 89 17.60 0.30 -11.70
CA THR A 89 17.59 0.30 -13.17
C THR A 89 17.07 1.61 -13.77
N LEU A 90 16.22 2.35 -13.05
CA LEU A 90 15.67 3.63 -13.51
C LEU A 90 16.72 4.61 -14.04
N PRO A 91 17.90 4.81 -13.40
CA PRO A 91 18.94 5.70 -13.91
C PRO A 91 19.63 5.23 -15.20
N THR A 92 19.27 4.06 -15.72
CA THR A 92 19.84 3.48 -16.97
C THR A 92 18.81 3.33 -18.09
N VAL A 93 17.54 3.67 -17.83
CA VAL A 93 16.47 3.53 -18.82
C VAL A 93 16.66 4.55 -19.94
N ASP A 94 16.61 4.07 -21.17
CA ASP A 94 16.67 4.82 -22.42
C ASP A 94 15.48 4.35 -23.30
N ILE A 95 14.46 5.19 -23.41
CA ILE A 95 13.19 4.95 -24.10
C ILE A 95 13.28 5.39 -25.56
N ASP A 96 14.06 6.43 -25.87
CA ASP A 96 14.15 6.99 -27.23
C ASP A 96 15.32 6.46 -28.06
N GLY A 97 16.24 5.72 -27.43
CA GLY A 97 17.35 5.02 -28.04
C GLY A 97 18.57 5.89 -28.31
N ASP A 98 18.68 7.06 -27.67
CA ASP A 98 19.81 7.98 -27.86
C ASP A 98 21.05 7.64 -27.00
N ALA A 99 20.97 6.56 -26.22
CA ALA A 99 21.96 6.07 -25.27
C ALA A 99 22.21 6.99 -24.06
N LEU A 100 21.27 7.88 -23.75
CA LEU A 100 21.25 8.69 -22.53
C LEU A 100 20.11 8.24 -21.59
N PRO A 101 20.27 8.35 -20.27
CA PRO A 101 19.18 8.07 -19.34
C PRO A 101 18.05 9.11 -19.44
N ASP A 102 16.81 8.62 -19.53
CA ASP A 102 15.61 9.48 -19.60
C ASP A 102 15.09 9.95 -18.25
N PHE A 103 15.42 9.24 -17.18
CA PHE A 103 14.91 9.54 -15.85
C PHE A 103 15.97 10.19 -14.96
N ALA A 104 15.60 11.35 -14.41
CA ALA A 104 16.46 12.10 -13.49
C ALA A 104 16.30 11.62 -12.05
N THR A 105 17.40 11.67 -11.30
CA THR A 105 17.43 11.55 -9.83
C THR A 105 17.17 12.91 -9.16
N PRO A 106 16.66 12.95 -7.91
CA PRO A 106 16.38 11.80 -7.05
C PRO A 106 15.02 11.14 -7.33
N ILE A 107 14.90 9.87 -6.95
CA ILE A 107 13.67 9.08 -7.11
C ILE A 107 12.77 9.31 -5.89
N ARG A 108 11.46 9.46 -6.11
CA ARG A 108 10.46 9.55 -5.05
C ARG A 108 9.52 8.35 -5.11
N PHE A 109 9.03 7.91 -3.96
CA PHE A 109 8.12 6.78 -3.86
C PHE A 109 6.71 7.22 -3.51
N VAL A 110 5.71 6.64 -4.17
CA VAL A 110 4.30 6.81 -3.82
C VAL A 110 3.66 5.43 -3.79
N GLY A 111 3.15 5.02 -2.64
CA GLY A 111 2.43 3.77 -2.46
C GLY A 111 1.02 4.05 -1.97
N HIS A 112 0.07 3.19 -2.37
CA HIS A 112 -1.27 3.17 -1.81
C HIS A 112 -1.63 1.76 -1.33
N SER A 113 -2.27 1.63 -0.18
CA SER A 113 -2.77 0.36 0.36
C SER A 113 -1.66 -0.69 0.39
N LEU A 114 -1.84 -1.83 -0.29
CA LEU A 114 -0.83 -2.87 -0.43
C LEU A 114 0.50 -2.34 -0.99
N GLY A 115 0.48 -1.42 -1.95
CA GLY A 115 1.70 -0.78 -2.46
C GLY A 115 2.43 0.05 -1.39
N ALA A 116 1.72 0.65 -0.45
CA ALA A 116 2.32 1.35 0.69
C ALA A 116 2.81 0.38 1.80
N ILE A 117 2.13 -0.76 1.98
CA ILE A 117 2.56 -1.86 2.86
C ILE A 117 3.89 -2.42 2.39
N VAL A 118 3.99 -2.82 1.12
CA VAL A 118 5.23 -3.29 0.49
C VAL A 118 6.27 -2.17 0.42
N GLY A 119 5.82 -0.94 0.17
CA GLY A 119 6.69 0.25 0.15
C GLY A 119 7.38 0.48 1.49
N THR A 120 6.68 0.29 2.61
CA THR A 120 7.26 0.50 3.95
C THR A 120 8.42 -0.45 4.23
N THR A 121 8.33 -1.71 3.81
CA THR A 121 9.43 -2.68 3.98
C THR A 121 10.61 -2.38 3.05
N PHE A 122 10.34 -1.92 1.83
CA PHE A 122 11.34 -1.45 0.87
C PHE A 122 12.10 -0.22 1.37
N LEU A 123 11.39 0.81 1.84
CA LEU A 123 11.95 2.08 2.35
C LEU A 123 12.80 1.91 3.61
N ALA A 124 12.67 0.81 4.34
CA ALA A 124 13.51 0.58 5.51
C ALA A 124 14.96 0.21 5.17
N VAL A 125 15.23 -0.13 3.90
CA VAL A 125 16.55 -0.62 3.46
C VAL A 125 17.06 0.14 2.23
N GLU A 126 16.17 0.70 1.40
CA GLU A 126 16.55 1.55 0.27
C GLU A 126 16.97 2.95 0.73
N ASN A 127 18.06 3.49 0.20
CA ASN A 127 18.52 4.85 0.54
C ASN A 127 18.43 5.83 -0.64
N GLU A 128 18.20 5.34 -1.86
CA GLU A 128 18.12 6.17 -3.07
C GLU A 128 16.74 6.84 -3.27
N ILE A 129 15.78 6.54 -2.39
CA ILE A 129 14.50 7.24 -2.34
C ILE A 129 14.62 8.51 -1.49
N SER A 130 14.29 9.65 -2.07
CA SER A 130 14.46 10.93 -1.37
C SER A 130 13.28 11.37 -0.53
N ALA A 131 12.07 10.90 -0.85
CA ALA A 131 10.85 11.16 -0.10
C ALA A 131 9.77 10.13 -0.48
N ALA A 132 8.89 9.80 0.47
CA ALA A 132 7.81 8.84 0.24
C ALA A 132 6.43 9.34 0.69
N THR A 133 5.42 9.12 -0.15
CA THR A 133 4.01 9.18 0.26
C THR A 133 3.45 7.76 0.42
N LEU A 134 2.87 7.47 1.59
CA LEU A 134 2.25 6.19 1.94
C LEU A 134 0.76 6.41 2.21
N ALA A 135 -0.10 6.12 1.24
CA ALA A 135 -1.53 6.36 1.34
C ALA A 135 -2.31 5.13 1.83
N ASN A 136 -3.00 5.27 2.97
CA ASN A 136 -3.81 4.22 3.60
C ASN A 136 -3.07 2.88 3.84
N PRO A 137 -1.81 2.85 4.34
CA PRO A 137 -1.11 1.61 4.70
C PRO A 137 -1.56 1.08 6.06
N GLY A 138 -1.14 -0.13 6.44
CA GLY A 138 -1.23 -0.58 7.82
C GLY A 138 -0.25 -1.72 8.15
N GLY A 139 0.03 -1.90 9.43
CA GLY A 139 0.86 -3.01 9.94
C GLY A 139 0.06 -4.02 10.75
N GLY A 140 0.72 -5.06 11.27
CA GLY A 140 0.07 -6.11 12.04
C GLY A 140 -0.92 -6.90 11.19
N LEU A 141 -0.44 -7.36 10.03
CA LEU A 141 -1.23 -7.75 8.86
C LEU A 141 -2.30 -8.79 9.19
N THR A 142 -2.02 -9.78 10.04
CA THR A 142 -3.01 -10.82 10.32
C THR A 142 -4.24 -10.25 11.02
N ARG A 143 -4.05 -9.47 12.08
CA ARG A 143 -5.18 -8.85 12.81
C ARG A 143 -5.80 -7.71 12.03
N LEU A 144 -5.00 -6.99 11.25
CA LEU A 144 -5.49 -5.97 10.32
C LEU A 144 -6.49 -6.57 9.33
N LEU A 145 -6.11 -7.66 8.66
CA LEU A 145 -6.97 -8.34 7.69
C LEU A 145 -8.25 -8.89 8.32
N LEU A 146 -8.15 -9.46 9.52
CA LEU A 146 -9.32 -9.94 10.27
C LEU A 146 -10.24 -8.80 10.76
N GLY A 147 -9.67 -7.64 11.09
CA GLY A 147 -10.38 -6.45 11.53
C GLY A 147 -10.91 -5.58 10.39
N SER A 148 -10.56 -5.88 9.15
CA SER A 148 -11.04 -5.19 7.94
C SER A 148 -12.53 -5.45 7.73
N GLU A 149 -13.32 -4.41 7.45
CA GLU A 149 -14.75 -4.54 7.17
C GLU A 149 -14.97 -5.20 5.80
N SER A 150 -14.15 -4.90 4.80
CA SER A 150 -14.29 -5.42 3.44
C SER A 150 -13.64 -6.79 3.22
N ILE A 151 -12.55 -7.09 3.95
CA ILE A 151 -11.78 -8.34 3.78
C ILE A 151 -12.10 -9.36 4.89
N GLY A 152 -12.21 -8.91 6.13
CA GLY A 152 -12.33 -9.75 7.32
C GLY A 152 -13.45 -10.78 7.27
N PRO A 153 -14.69 -10.43 6.84
CA PRO A 153 -15.79 -11.38 6.78
C PRO A 153 -15.50 -12.63 5.93
N ARG A 154 -14.81 -12.47 4.79
CA ARG A 154 -14.45 -13.60 3.91
C ARG A 154 -13.41 -14.50 4.55
N ILE A 155 -12.39 -13.91 5.18
CA ILE A 155 -11.34 -14.65 5.90
C ILE A 155 -11.97 -15.44 7.05
N LEU A 156 -12.78 -14.78 7.88
CA LEU A 156 -13.45 -15.39 9.02
C LEU A 156 -14.36 -16.55 8.60
N ALA A 157 -15.16 -16.38 7.54
CA ALA A 157 -15.99 -17.45 7.00
C ALA A 157 -15.17 -18.67 6.56
N GLY A 158 -14.03 -18.45 5.90
CA GLY A 158 -13.12 -19.53 5.49
C GLY A 158 -12.49 -20.27 6.69
N LEU A 159 -12.10 -19.53 7.73
CA LEU A 159 -11.54 -20.10 8.96
C LEU A 159 -12.60 -20.92 9.74
N MET A 160 -13.81 -20.38 9.89
CA MET A 160 -14.92 -21.09 10.54
C MET A 160 -15.28 -22.38 9.80
N ALA A 161 -15.23 -22.38 8.45
CA ALA A 161 -15.48 -23.57 7.65
C ALA A 161 -14.51 -24.73 7.90
N VAL A 162 -13.31 -24.44 8.43
CA VAL A 162 -12.31 -25.45 8.85
C VAL A 162 -12.25 -25.65 10.37
N GLY A 163 -13.25 -25.13 11.11
CA GLY A 163 -13.40 -25.30 12.56
C GLY A 163 -12.63 -24.29 13.41
N LEU A 164 -12.08 -23.23 12.80
CA LEU A 164 -11.39 -22.15 13.51
C LEU A 164 -12.38 -21.01 13.82
N GLU A 165 -13.10 -21.17 14.92
CA GLU A 165 -14.14 -20.23 15.38
C GLU A 165 -13.55 -19.07 16.20
N PRO A 166 -13.89 -17.80 15.91
CA PRO A 166 -13.40 -16.65 16.68
C PRO A 166 -13.67 -16.77 18.18
N GLY A 167 -12.69 -16.37 19.00
CA GLY A 167 -12.75 -16.44 20.46
C GLY A 167 -12.41 -17.80 21.06
N THR A 168 -12.08 -18.80 20.23
CA THR A 168 -11.55 -20.10 20.69
C THR A 168 -10.03 -20.08 20.82
N THR A 169 -9.47 -20.99 21.62
CA THR A 169 -8.01 -21.14 21.76
C THR A 169 -7.35 -21.50 20.43
N ASP A 170 -7.97 -22.37 19.63
CA ASP A 170 -7.41 -22.82 18.35
C ASP A 170 -7.37 -21.70 17.32
N PHE A 171 -8.42 -20.88 17.26
CA PHE A 171 -8.44 -19.67 16.43
C PHE A 171 -7.33 -18.70 16.84
N GLU A 172 -7.20 -18.41 18.13
CA GLU A 172 -6.19 -17.49 18.64
C GLU A 172 -4.76 -18.03 18.41
N ALA A 173 -4.55 -19.33 18.56
CA ALA A 173 -3.29 -19.99 18.21
C ALA A 173 -2.97 -19.87 16.72
N PHE A 174 -3.97 -20.09 15.85
CA PHE A 174 -3.83 -19.92 14.40
C PHE A 174 -3.46 -18.48 14.04
N VAL A 175 -4.16 -17.49 14.60
CA VAL A 175 -3.90 -16.07 14.33
C VAL A 175 -2.49 -15.66 14.75
N ASN A 176 -2.04 -16.13 15.92
CA ASN A 176 -0.68 -15.86 16.38
C ASN A 176 0.38 -16.55 15.51
N ALA A 177 0.14 -17.80 15.10
CA ALA A 177 1.04 -18.53 14.20
C ALA A 177 1.11 -17.89 12.82
N PHE A 178 -0.02 -17.42 12.28
CA PHE A 178 -0.06 -16.71 11.01
C PHE A 178 0.72 -15.39 11.10
N GLN A 179 0.48 -14.58 12.15
CA GLN A 179 1.24 -13.35 12.34
C GLN A 179 2.74 -13.64 12.44
N GLN A 180 3.15 -14.65 13.20
CA GLN A 180 4.56 -15.05 13.30
C GLN A 180 5.16 -15.46 11.94
N ALA A 181 4.39 -16.15 11.11
CA ALA A 181 4.84 -16.57 9.79
C ALA A 181 5.04 -15.38 8.84
N VAL A 182 4.17 -14.36 8.89
CA VAL A 182 4.27 -13.16 8.03
C VAL A 182 5.10 -12.03 8.61
N ASP A 183 5.46 -12.09 9.89
CA ASP A 183 6.10 -11.02 10.67
C ASP A 183 7.29 -10.38 9.94
N SER A 184 8.14 -11.22 9.38
CA SER A 184 9.34 -10.79 8.65
C SER A 184 9.10 -10.21 7.24
N GLY A 185 7.83 -9.98 6.87
CA GLY A 185 7.39 -9.13 5.77
C GLY A 185 6.33 -8.11 6.21
N ASP A 186 6.00 -8.01 7.50
CA ASP A 186 5.02 -7.07 8.02
C ASP A 186 5.64 -5.67 8.14
N PRO A 187 5.05 -4.62 7.55
CA PRO A 187 5.62 -3.26 7.57
C PRO A 187 5.80 -2.69 8.97
N ILE A 188 5.09 -3.20 9.98
CA ILE A 188 5.21 -2.74 11.36
C ILE A 188 6.64 -2.90 11.90
N ASN A 189 7.38 -3.91 11.42
CA ASN A 189 8.76 -4.19 11.83
C ASN A 189 9.80 -3.32 11.12
N TYR A 190 9.40 -2.63 10.05
CA TYR A 190 10.26 -1.82 9.18
C TYR A 190 9.98 -0.32 9.29
N ALA A 191 8.81 0.04 9.81
CA ALA A 191 8.30 1.40 9.96
C ALA A 191 9.31 2.39 10.56
N SER A 192 9.93 2.05 11.70
CA SER A 192 10.89 2.96 12.35
C SER A 192 12.11 3.24 11.48
N ALA A 193 12.64 2.22 10.80
CA ALA A 193 13.80 2.36 9.93
C ALA A 193 13.46 3.19 8.69
N ALA A 194 12.30 2.95 8.07
CA ALA A 194 11.83 3.75 6.93
C ALA A 194 11.72 5.25 7.28
N ALA A 195 11.16 5.58 8.44
CA ALA A 195 11.02 6.96 8.90
C ALA A 195 12.30 7.58 9.50
N GLU A 196 13.35 6.80 9.72
CA GLU A 196 14.67 7.30 10.13
C GLU A 196 15.48 7.79 8.93
N VAL A 197 15.29 7.14 7.77
CA VAL A 197 16.05 7.42 6.55
C VAL A 197 15.34 8.42 5.64
N HIS A 198 13.99 8.41 5.62
CA HIS A 198 13.23 9.19 4.65
C HIS A 198 12.26 10.21 5.28
N PRO A 199 12.05 11.35 4.61
CA PRO A 199 10.81 12.12 4.77
C PRO A 199 9.60 11.25 4.38
N ILE A 200 8.62 11.18 5.27
CA ILE A 200 7.40 10.39 5.10
C ILE A 200 6.17 11.31 5.19
N HIS A 201 5.33 11.23 4.17
CA HIS A 201 3.95 11.69 4.19
C HIS A 201 3.03 10.48 4.21
N MET A 202 2.22 10.33 5.24
CA MET A 202 1.21 9.28 5.32
C MET A 202 -0.19 9.89 5.23
N ILE A 203 -1.12 9.15 4.62
CA ILE A 203 -2.53 9.52 4.51
C ILE A 203 -3.37 8.42 5.16
N GLU A 204 -4.42 8.79 5.89
CA GLU A 204 -5.49 7.87 6.30
C GLU A 204 -6.87 8.52 6.24
N VAL A 205 -7.93 7.71 6.17
CA VAL A 205 -9.33 8.18 6.19
C VAL A 205 -9.98 7.81 7.52
N VAL A 206 -10.21 8.81 8.39
CA VAL A 206 -10.83 8.68 9.72
C VAL A 206 -12.31 9.05 9.74
N GLY A 207 -12.79 9.74 8.71
CA GLY A 207 -14.19 10.16 8.56
C GLY A 207 -15.18 9.02 8.71
N PRO A 208 -16.45 9.25 9.08
CA PRO A 208 -17.49 8.21 9.01
C PRO A 208 -18.10 8.12 7.59
N PRO A 209 -18.13 6.93 6.94
CA PRO A 209 -17.46 5.71 7.36
C PRO A 209 -15.94 5.78 7.15
N SER A 210 -15.19 5.14 8.05
CA SER A 210 -13.71 5.12 7.98
C SER A 210 -13.26 4.17 6.87
N ASP A 211 -11.97 4.09 6.62
CA ASP A 211 -11.40 3.13 5.69
C ASP A 211 -11.85 1.70 6.02
N ALA A 212 -12.74 1.17 5.18
CA ALA A 212 -13.31 -0.16 5.34
C ALA A 212 -12.35 -1.30 4.94
N THR A 213 -11.23 -0.97 4.27
CA THR A 213 -10.27 -1.97 3.77
C THR A 213 -9.10 -2.11 4.72
N ILE A 214 -8.44 -1.00 5.04
CA ILE A 214 -7.33 -0.95 5.98
C ILE A 214 -7.80 -0.20 7.22
N PRO A 215 -8.18 -0.90 8.29
CA PRO A 215 -8.66 -0.24 9.50
C PRO A 215 -7.55 0.62 10.12
N ASN A 216 -7.89 1.85 10.54
CA ASN A 216 -6.92 2.73 11.21
C ASN A 216 -6.43 2.14 12.53
N SER A 217 -7.25 1.32 13.21
CA SER A 217 -6.86 0.54 14.40
C SER A 217 -7.77 -0.66 14.57
N VAL A 218 -7.25 -1.75 15.14
CA VAL A 218 -8.04 -2.94 15.46
C VAL A 218 -8.13 -3.12 16.99
N PRO A 219 -9.33 -3.14 17.59
CA PRO A 219 -9.50 -3.37 19.03
C PRO A 219 -8.82 -4.65 19.51
N GLY A 220 -8.03 -4.56 20.59
CA GLY A 220 -7.29 -5.70 21.14
C GLY A 220 -6.03 -6.10 20.37
N ALA A 221 -5.70 -5.45 19.25
CA ALA A 221 -4.49 -5.69 18.48
C ALA A 221 -3.68 -4.39 18.33
N PRO A 222 -2.82 -4.04 19.32
CA PRO A 222 -2.19 -2.72 19.42
C PRO A 222 -1.17 -2.39 18.32
N LEU A 223 -0.78 -3.38 17.52
CA LEU A 223 0.13 -3.26 16.38
C LEU A 223 -0.60 -3.26 15.02
N ALA A 224 -1.92 -3.47 15.01
CA ALA A 224 -2.68 -3.66 13.78
C ALA A 224 -3.41 -2.40 13.32
N GLY A 225 -3.15 -1.99 12.07
CA GLY A 225 -3.78 -0.84 11.41
C GLY A 225 -2.80 0.28 11.04
N THR A 226 -3.34 1.39 10.55
CA THR A 226 -2.60 2.59 10.15
C THR A 226 -1.99 3.34 11.34
N GLU A 227 -2.75 3.56 12.41
CA GLU A 227 -2.33 4.34 13.58
C GLU A 227 -1.17 3.70 14.37
N PRO A 228 -1.10 2.37 14.55
CA PRO A 228 0.11 1.75 15.08
C PRO A 228 1.34 2.00 14.21
N LEU A 229 1.20 2.00 12.88
CA LEU A 229 2.28 2.30 11.94
C LEU A 229 2.75 3.76 12.09
N VAL A 230 1.80 4.71 12.13
CA VAL A 230 2.03 6.13 12.44
C VAL A 230 2.84 6.30 13.73
N ARG A 231 2.46 5.60 14.80
CA ARG A 231 3.12 5.66 16.11
C ARG A 231 4.56 5.15 16.04
N ILE A 232 4.82 4.02 15.37
CA ILE A 232 6.16 3.44 15.27
C ILE A 232 7.07 4.31 14.38
N MET A 233 6.53 4.88 13.31
CA MET A 233 7.25 5.84 12.46
C MET A 233 7.52 7.18 13.16
N GLY A 234 6.77 7.50 14.23
CA GLY A 234 6.87 8.78 14.91
C GLY A 234 6.35 9.96 14.08
N LEU A 235 5.33 9.74 13.24
CA LEU A 235 4.78 10.80 12.37
C LEU A 235 3.96 11.80 13.18
N ARG A 236 4.03 13.08 12.79
CA ARG A 236 3.26 14.16 13.40
C ARG A 236 1.95 14.38 12.63
N SER A 237 0.84 14.57 13.35
CA SER A 237 -0.41 14.97 12.70
C SER A 237 -0.30 16.37 12.10
N VAL A 238 -0.78 16.51 10.87
CA VAL A 238 -0.82 17.79 10.15
C VAL A 238 -2.23 18.00 9.58
N ALA A 239 -2.70 19.25 9.63
CA ALA A 239 -3.99 19.68 9.03
C ALA A 239 -3.91 21.08 8.41
N ALA A 240 -2.68 21.58 8.20
CA ALA A 240 -2.39 22.87 7.58
C ALA A 240 -1.04 22.81 6.87
N THR A 241 -0.79 23.72 5.93
CA THR A 241 0.47 23.76 5.19
C THR A 241 1.66 23.80 6.16
N THR A 242 2.55 22.83 5.99
CA THR A 242 3.69 22.64 6.88
C THR A 242 4.97 22.54 6.05
N VAL A 243 6.04 23.14 6.57
CA VAL A 243 7.36 23.14 5.95
C VAL A 243 8.39 22.70 6.99
N ASP A 244 9.31 21.83 6.58
CA ASP A 244 10.48 21.42 7.35
C ASP A 244 11.65 21.17 6.39
N ASP A 245 12.65 22.05 6.43
CA ASP A 245 13.82 21.96 5.54
C ASP A 245 14.66 20.71 5.81
N MET A 246 14.47 20.04 6.95
CA MET A 246 15.12 18.76 7.27
C MET A 246 14.33 17.54 6.79
N GLY A 247 13.15 17.76 6.18
CA GLY A 247 12.24 16.70 5.74
C GLY A 247 11.14 16.42 6.75
N LEU A 248 9.92 16.29 6.23
CA LEU A 248 8.72 16.08 7.03
C LEU A 248 8.50 14.59 7.33
N ARG A 249 8.02 14.35 8.55
CA ARG A 249 7.45 13.06 8.99
C ARG A 249 6.04 13.34 9.49
N ALA A 250 5.08 13.22 8.59
CA ALA A 250 3.73 13.72 8.78
C ALA A 250 2.67 12.68 8.41
N ILE A 251 1.56 12.72 9.13
CA ILE A 251 0.32 11.99 8.81
C ILE A 251 -0.80 13.04 8.63
N VAL A 252 -1.54 12.91 7.54
CA VAL A 252 -2.75 13.68 7.28
C VAL A 252 -3.95 12.75 7.39
N ARG A 253 -4.94 13.18 8.18
CA ARG A 253 -6.15 12.41 8.47
C ARG A 253 -7.36 13.04 7.81
N PHE A 254 -8.01 12.31 6.93
CA PHE A 254 -9.16 12.80 6.16
C PHE A 254 -10.48 12.47 6.85
N THR A 255 -11.36 13.46 7.01
CA THR A 255 -12.69 13.33 7.64
C THR A 255 -13.78 12.89 6.66
N GLU A 256 -13.43 12.68 5.40
CA GLU A 256 -14.29 12.13 4.35
C GLU A 256 -13.46 11.40 3.28
N GLY A 257 -14.14 10.61 2.45
CA GLY A 257 -13.51 9.75 1.43
C GLY A 257 -13.70 8.27 1.75
N ALA A 258 -12.98 7.43 1.01
CA ALA A 258 -12.89 5.99 1.23
C ALA A 258 -11.46 5.52 0.93
N HIS A 259 -11.20 4.22 1.14
CA HIS A 259 -9.92 3.60 0.82
C HIS A 259 -9.40 4.00 -0.57
N SER A 260 -10.27 3.96 -1.58
CA SER A 260 -9.93 4.26 -2.99
C SER A 260 -9.81 5.76 -3.31
N SER A 261 -10.12 6.67 -2.37
CA SER A 261 -10.16 8.12 -2.65
C SER A 261 -8.80 8.70 -3.03
N PHE A 262 -7.70 8.04 -2.67
CA PHE A 262 -6.39 8.44 -3.15
C PHE A 262 -6.28 8.33 -4.68
N LEU A 263 -6.98 7.37 -5.29
CA LEU A 263 -6.93 7.06 -6.72
C LEU A 263 -8.16 7.54 -7.50
N SER A 264 -9.33 7.56 -6.86
CA SER A 264 -10.63 7.81 -7.51
C SER A 264 -11.44 8.90 -6.81
N PRO A 265 -11.95 9.90 -7.54
CA PRO A 265 -12.81 10.95 -6.99
C PRO A 265 -14.25 10.50 -6.69
N SER A 266 -14.60 9.24 -6.94
CA SER A 266 -15.99 8.75 -6.89
C SER A 266 -16.67 8.95 -5.54
N THR A 267 -15.95 8.78 -4.43
CA THR A 267 -16.52 8.89 -3.07
C THR A 267 -16.49 10.33 -2.55
N SER A 268 -15.34 10.99 -2.65
CA SER A 268 -15.21 12.44 -2.39
C SER A 268 -14.20 13.03 -3.37
N PRO A 269 -14.66 13.87 -4.32
CA PRO A 269 -13.76 14.62 -5.18
C PRO A 269 -12.87 15.58 -4.38
N ALA A 270 -13.39 16.18 -3.31
CA ALA A 270 -12.65 17.15 -2.50
C ALA A 270 -11.47 16.49 -1.75
N ALA A 271 -11.72 15.36 -1.08
CA ALA A 271 -10.67 14.58 -0.45
C ALA A 271 -9.62 14.08 -1.47
N THR A 272 -10.08 13.60 -2.63
CA THR A 272 -9.18 13.09 -3.69
C THR A 272 -8.25 14.18 -4.22
N VAL A 273 -8.78 15.37 -4.46
CA VAL A 273 -7.98 16.52 -4.91
C VAL A 273 -6.96 16.92 -3.86
N GLU A 274 -7.37 16.97 -2.59
CA GLU A 274 -6.48 17.34 -1.49
C GLU A 274 -5.37 16.29 -1.30
N MET A 275 -5.70 15.00 -1.18
CA MET A 275 -4.74 13.89 -1.07
C MET A 275 -3.69 13.92 -2.18
N GLN A 276 -4.11 14.14 -3.43
CA GLN A 276 -3.19 14.18 -4.56
C GLN A 276 -2.39 15.49 -4.63
N SER A 277 -2.93 16.60 -4.12
CA SER A 277 -2.24 17.89 -4.05
C SER A 277 -1.13 17.86 -2.99
N GLU A 278 -1.43 17.28 -1.82
CA GLU A 278 -0.45 17.04 -0.75
C GLU A 278 0.67 16.14 -1.26
N MET A 279 0.34 14.99 -1.86
CA MET A 279 1.31 14.08 -2.48
C MET A 279 2.19 14.77 -3.53
N ALA A 280 1.59 15.55 -4.43
CA ALA A 280 2.34 16.28 -5.46
C ALA A 280 3.29 17.31 -4.83
N SER A 281 2.81 18.09 -3.85
CA SER A 281 3.65 19.08 -3.16
C SER A 281 4.82 18.44 -2.41
N PHE A 282 4.58 17.26 -1.81
CA PHE A 282 5.60 16.49 -1.10
C PHE A 282 6.66 15.95 -2.05
N VAL A 283 6.26 15.37 -3.18
CA VAL A 283 7.17 14.87 -4.21
C VAL A 283 8.00 16.00 -4.83
N VAL A 284 7.36 17.11 -5.21
CA VAL A 284 8.01 18.29 -5.81
C VAL A 284 9.04 18.90 -4.87
N SER A 285 8.66 19.08 -3.60
CA SER A 285 9.53 19.68 -2.57
C SER A 285 10.58 18.73 -2.00
N ASN A 286 10.66 17.50 -2.51
CA ASN A 286 11.56 16.47 -2.00
C ASN A 286 11.34 16.21 -0.50
N GLY A 287 10.07 16.17 -0.07
CA GLY A 287 9.65 15.85 1.29
C GLY A 287 9.70 17.01 2.28
N THR A 288 10.00 18.24 1.84
CA THR A 288 10.15 19.40 2.74
C THR A 288 8.87 20.21 2.92
N VAL A 289 7.89 20.07 2.02
CA VAL A 289 6.63 20.81 2.05
C VAL A 289 5.45 19.85 1.90
N LEU A 290 4.48 20.01 2.79
CA LEU A 290 3.13 19.45 2.63
C LEU A 290 2.18 20.63 2.52
N ASN A 291 1.64 20.85 1.33
CA ASN A 291 0.74 21.95 1.06
C ASN A 291 -0.72 21.52 1.22
N VAL A 292 -1.38 22.06 2.24
CA VAL A 292 -2.81 21.83 2.50
C VAL A 292 -3.61 22.92 1.81
N THR A 293 -4.48 22.54 0.88
CA THR A 293 -5.31 23.49 0.11
C THR A 293 -6.77 23.48 0.53
N ASN A 294 -7.22 22.39 1.14
CA ASN A 294 -8.57 22.23 1.62
C ASN A 294 -8.60 21.63 3.03
N PRO A 295 -8.41 22.45 4.09
CA PRO A 295 -8.44 21.95 5.47
C PRO A 295 -9.83 21.48 5.92
N GLU A 296 -10.91 21.75 5.18
CA GLU A 296 -12.28 21.35 5.56
C GLU A 296 -12.48 19.83 5.51
N VAL A 297 -11.70 19.12 4.69
CA VAL A 297 -11.74 17.64 4.58
C VAL A 297 -10.75 16.94 5.51
N LEU A 298 -10.08 17.70 6.38
CA LEU A 298 -9.04 17.20 7.28
C LEU A 298 -9.51 17.19 8.74
N GLN A 299 -9.01 16.24 9.51
CA GLN A 299 -9.20 16.23 10.95
C GLN A 299 -8.29 17.30 11.58
N PRO A 300 -8.82 18.22 12.41
CA PRO A 300 -7.99 19.18 13.13
C PRO A 300 -6.96 18.50 14.04
N VAL A 301 -5.76 19.06 14.12
CA VAL A 301 -4.71 18.59 15.05
C VAL A 301 -5.12 18.94 16.49
N GLN A 302 -5.12 17.95 17.39
CA GLN A 302 -5.34 18.14 18.84
C GLN A 302 -4.04 18.42 19.59
#